data_AF-A0A3D4EU42-F1
#
_entry.id   AF-A0A3D4EU42-F1
#
_cell.length_a   1.000
_cell.length_b   1.000
_cell.length_c   1.000
_cell.angle_alpha   90.00
_cell.angle_beta   90.00
_cell.angle_gamma   90.00
#
_symmetry.space_group_name_H-M   'P 1'
#
loop_
_entity.id
_entity.type
_entity.pdbx_description
1 polymer ?
#
loop_
_entity_poly.entity_id
_entity_poly.type
_entity_poly.pdbx_seq_one_letter_code
_entity_poly.pdbx_strand_id
1 'polypeptide(L)'
;MAKKITRSDEKKSIFGLEVNGPVFFTSAIFIIISIALTLIYEKKAEKIFADIQHAVAEKADWFFILTINLFLIFLVYLALGKYGKLRIGGQKAKPEFKTMSWFAMLFSAGMGIGLLFFGVAEP
;
A
#
# COMPACT_ATOMS: atom_id res chain seq x y z
N MET A 1 -1.91 -8.59 39.22
CA MET A 1 -2.76 -8.40 38.02
C MET A 1 -2.04 -7.44 37.09
N ALA A 2 -1.63 -7.90 35.90
CA ALA A 2 -0.92 -7.05 34.94
C ALA A 2 -1.87 -5.98 34.40
N LYS A 3 -1.50 -4.71 34.55
CA LYS A 3 -2.23 -3.56 34.02
C LYS A 3 -2.28 -3.69 32.49
N LYS A 4 -3.44 -4.03 31.94
CA LYS A 4 -3.67 -4.09 30.49
C LYS A 4 -3.46 -2.67 29.96
N ILE A 5 -2.35 -2.47 29.23
CA ILE A 5 -2.05 -1.20 28.57
C ILE A 5 -3.10 -1.08 27.45
N THR A 6 -4.17 -0.34 27.70
CA THR A 6 -5.15 0.01 26.68
C THR A 6 -4.49 1.00 25.72
N ARG A 7 -4.40 0.61 24.45
CA ARG A 7 -3.85 1.44 23.37
C ARG A 7 -4.78 2.64 23.19
N SER A 8 -4.24 3.84 23.01
CA SER A 8 -4.99 5.10 22.84
C SER A 8 -5.94 5.14 21.63
N ASP A 9 -5.94 4.10 20.81
CA ASP A 9 -6.71 3.97 19.58
C ASP A 9 -8.14 3.42 19.83
N GLU A 10 -8.45 2.93 21.03
CA GLU A 10 -9.81 2.54 21.46
C GLU A 10 -10.73 3.76 21.75
N LYS A 11 -10.63 4.83 20.95
CA LYS A 11 -11.73 5.81 20.91
C LYS A 11 -12.88 5.17 20.16
N LYS A 12 -13.85 4.63 20.91
CA LYS A 12 -15.18 4.29 20.39
C LYS A 12 -15.72 5.48 19.60
N SER A 13 -15.66 5.39 18.28
CA SER A 13 -16.30 6.36 17.42
C SER A 13 -17.75 5.97 17.22
N ILE A 14 -18.56 7.02 17.04
CA ILE A 14 -19.98 7.04 16.73
C ILE A 14 -20.45 5.82 15.91
N PHE A 15 -21.59 5.25 16.35
CA PHE A 15 -22.26 4.07 15.81
C PHE A 15 -21.66 2.68 16.13
N GLY A 16 -20.83 2.55 17.16
CA GLY A 16 -20.33 1.22 17.60
C GLY A 16 -19.32 0.58 16.64
N LEU A 17 -18.86 1.34 15.65
CA LEU A 17 -17.73 1.02 14.80
C LEU A 17 -16.44 1.49 15.46
N GLU A 18 -15.48 0.58 15.65
CA GLU A 18 -14.12 0.92 16.06
C GLU A 18 -13.35 1.54 14.89
N VAL A 19 -13.68 2.79 14.54
CA VAL A 19 -13.06 3.52 13.44
C VAL A 19 -12.55 4.89 13.88
N ASN A 20 -11.45 5.34 13.29
CA ASN A 20 -10.98 6.71 13.49
C ASN A 20 -11.88 7.67 12.69
N GLY A 21 -12.87 8.26 13.36
CA GLY A 21 -13.89 9.12 12.75
C GLY A 21 -13.33 10.17 11.78
N PRO A 22 -12.38 11.03 12.20
CA PRO A 22 -11.77 12.01 11.30
C PRO A 22 -11.20 11.42 10.01
N VAL A 23 -10.48 10.29 10.07
CA VAL A 23 -9.87 9.67 8.88
C VAL A 23 -10.94 9.02 7.99
N PHE A 24 -11.91 8.34 8.59
CA PHE A 24 -12.97 7.65 7.87
C PHE A 24 -13.86 8.63 7.08
N PHE A 25 -14.39 9.67 7.75
CA PHE A 25 -15.32 10.59 7.10
C PHE A 25 -14.64 11.47 6.05
N THR A 26 -13.41 11.94 6.30
CA THR A 26 -12.66 12.75 5.32
C THR A 26 -12.36 11.94 4.06
N SER A 27 -11.87 10.70 4.22
CA SER A 27 -11.58 9.83 3.08
C SER A 27 -12.85 9.45 2.31
N ALA A 28 -13.93 9.08 3.02
CA ALA A 28 -15.19 8.69 2.40
C ALA A 28 -15.81 9.83 1.59
N ILE A 29 -15.88 11.03 2.17
CA ILE A 29 -16.40 12.22 1.48
C ILE A 29 -15.55 12.54 0.24
N PHE A 30 -14.22 12.48 0.38
CA PHE A 30 -13.32 12.73 -0.74
C PHE A 30 -13.53 11.74 -1.90
N ILE A 31 -13.67 10.44 -1.60
CA ILE A 31 -13.93 9.41 -2.60
C ILE A 31 -15.29 9.63 -3.28
N ILE A 32 -16.35 9.86 -2.51
CA ILE A 32 -17.71 10.05 -3.04
C ILE A 32 -17.75 11.28 -3.97
N ILE A 33 -17.15 12.39 -3.56
CA ILE A 33 -17.07 13.60 -4.38
C ILE A 33 -16.27 13.35 -5.65
N SER A 34 -15.14 12.66 -5.55
CA SER A 34 -14.28 12.35 -6.71
C SER A 34 -15.02 11.49 -7.74
N ILE A 35 -15.77 10.48 -7.28
CA ILE A 35 -16.60 9.62 -8.15
C ILE A 35 -17.72 10.45 -8.79
N ALA A 36 -18.46 11.24 -8.00
CA ALA A 36 -19.56 12.05 -8.50
C ALA A 36 -19.09 13.05 -9.58
N LEU A 37 -17.99 13.77 -9.34
CA LEU A 37 -17.44 14.71 -10.30
C LEU A 37 -16.97 14.02 -11.59
N THR A 38 -16.36 12.84 -11.47
CA THR A 38 -15.91 12.07 -12.63
C THR A 38 -17.08 11.61 -13.50
N LEU A 39 -18.20 11.18 -12.88
CA LEU A 39 -19.39 10.76 -13.60
C LEU A 39 -20.16 11.92 -14.25
N ILE A 40 -20.19 13.10 -13.61
CA ILE A 40 -20.90 14.27 -14.15
C ILE A 40 -20.11 14.91 -15.32
N TYR A 41 -18.77 14.91 -15.25
CA TYR A 41 -17.90 15.62 -16.19
C TYR A 41 -16.93 14.70 -16.93
N GLU A 42 -17.41 13.56 -17.42
CA GLU A 42 -16.63 12.47 -18.04
C GLU A 42 -15.52 12.96 -19.00
N LYS A 43 -15.86 13.70 -20.06
CA LYS A 43 -14.89 14.16 -21.08
C LYS A 43 -13.82 15.11 -20.53
N LYS A 44 -14.20 15.96 -19.56
CA LYS A 44 -13.23 16.88 -18.92
C LYS A 44 -12.33 16.12 -17.97
N ALA A 45 -12.89 15.16 -17.22
CA ALA A 45 -12.13 14.31 -16.32
C ALA A 45 -11.10 13.47 -17.08
N GLU A 46 -11.49 12.85 -18.20
CA GLU A 46 -10.58 12.10 -19.07
C GLU A 46 -9.40 12.96 -19.52
N LYS A 47 -9.66 14.16 -20.06
CA LYS A 47 -8.61 15.07 -20.50
C LYS A 47 -7.68 15.48 -19.35
N ILE A 48 -8.25 15.85 -18.20
CA ILE A 48 -7.46 16.26 -17.03
C ILE A 48 -6.58 15.10 -16.54
N PHE A 49 -7.12 13.89 -16.46
CA PHE A 49 -6.35 12.71 -16.04
C PHE A 49 -5.23 12.39 -17.03
N ALA A 50 -5.50 12.48 -18.34
CA ALA A 50 -4.46 12.29 -19.36
C ALA A 50 -3.36 13.36 -19.24
N ASP A 51 -3.73 14.65 -19.14
CA ASP A 51 -2.79 15.76 -19.01
C ASP A 51 -1.92 15.62 -17.75
N ILE A 52 -2.51 15.21 -16.61
CA ILE A 52 -1.79 14.94 -15.37
C ILE A 52 -0.87 13.73 -15.52
N GLN A 53 -1.36 12.63 -16.11
CA GLN A 53 -0.55 11.42 -16.34
C GLN A 53 0.67 11.75 -17.21
N HIS A 54 0.47 12.48 -18.31
CA HIS A 54 1.57 12.92 -19.17
C HIS A 54 2.54 13.84 -18.43
N ALA A 55 2.05 14.82 -17.67
CA ALA A 55 2.90 15.72 -16.91
C ALA A 55 3.74 14.98 -15.85
N VAL A 56 3.16 13.98 -15.17
CA VAL A 56 3.89 13.15 -14.19
C VAL A 56 4.89 12.25 -14.90
N ALA A 57 4.51 11.61 -16.00
CA ALA A 57 5.42 10.79 -16.79
C ALA A 57 6.61 11.62 -17.31
N GLU A 58 6.40 12.79 -17.89
CA GLU A 58 7.51 13.57 -18.44
C GLU A 58 8.43 14.18 -17.37
N LYS A 59 7.85 14.68 -16.27
CA LYS A 59 8.62 15.44 -15.27
C LYS A 59 9.16 14.60 -14.12
N ALA A 60 8.46 13.53 -13.75
CA ALA A 60 8.79 12.71 -12.60
C ALA A 60 9.40 11.34 -12.96
N ASP A 61 9.48 10.95 -14.24
CA ASP A 61 10.02 9.65 -14.65
C ASP A 61 11.42 9.39 -14.09
N TRP A 62 12.35 10.35 -14.21
CA TRP A 62 13.69 10.21 -13.66
C TRP A 62 13.69 9.95 -12.13
N PHE A 63 12.74 10.57 -11.41
CA PHE A 63 12.59 10.41 -9.97
C PHE A 63 12.01 9.04 -9.63
N PHE A 64 11.05 8.54 -10.42
CA PHE A 64 10.51 7.18 -10.28
C PHE A 64 11.61 6.13 -10.50
N ILE A 65 12.37 6.23 -11.59
CA ILE A 65 13.46 5.30 -11.91
C ILE A 65 14.51 5.31 -10.80
N LEU A 66 14.95 6.49 -10.36
CA LEU A 66 15.93 6.61 -9.28
C LEU A 66 15.40 6.03 -7.97
N THR A 67 14.15 6.31 -7.61
CA THR A 67 13.53 5.83 -6.37
C THR A 67 13.40 4.30 -6.37
N ILE A 68 12.95 3.70 -7.47
CA ILE A 68 12.85 2.24 -7.61
C ILE A 68 14.24 1.59 -7.47
N ASN A 69 15.26 2.13 -8.15
CA ASN A 69 16.62 1.62 -8.03
C ASN A 69 17.18 1.79 -6.62
N LEU A 70 16.91 2.91 -5.96
CA LEU A 70 17.33 3.16 -4.59
C LEU A 70 16.66 2.17 -3.62
N PHE A 71 15.36 1.90 -3.76
CA PHE A 71 14.68 0.89 -2.96
C PHE A 71 15.22 -0.51 -3.23
N LEU A 72 15.53 -0.85 -4.47
CA LEU A 72 16.13 -2.15 -4.81
C LEU A 72 17.48 -2.32 -4.12
N ILE A 73 18.37 -1.34 -4.24
CA ILE A 73 19.68 -1.35 -3.59
C ILE A 73 19.52 -1.41 -2.07
N PHE A 74 18.60 -0.63 -1.51
CA PHE A 74 18.31 -0.62 -0.08
C PHE A 74 17.82 -1.99 0.42
N LEU A 75 16.91 -2.65 -0.30
CA LEU A 75 16.41 -3.98 0.05
C LEU A 75 17.52 -5.04 -0.05
N VAL A 76 18.35 -5.00 -1.09
CA VAL A 76 19.51 -5.90 -1.23
C VAL A 76 20.51 -5.66 -0.09
N TYR A 77 20.77 -4.40 0.27
CA TYR A 77 21.60 -4.04 1.41
C TYR A 77 21.04 -4.55 2.72
N LEU A 78 19.72 -4.47 2.95
CA LEU A 78 19.09 -5.04 4.14
C LEU A 78 19.19 -6.57 4.15
N ALA A 79 19.00 -7.23 3.00
CA ALA A 79 19.03 -8.68 2.88
C ALA A 79 20.43 -9.27 3.10
N LEU A 80 21.46 -8.68 2.48
CA LEU A 80 22.86 -9.14 2.57
C LEU A 80 23.62 -8.53 3.76
N GLY A 81 23.13 -7.42 4.29
CA GLY A 81 23.77 -6.68 5.37
C GLY A 81 23.53 -7.27 6.76
N LYS A 82 23.99 -6.53 7.78
CA LYS A 82 23.88 -6.94 9.19
C LYS A 82 22.42 -7.08 9.66
N TYR A 83 21.49 -6.37 9.01
CA TYR A 83 20.08 -6.33 9.37
C TYR A 83 19.29 -7.56 8.86
N GLY A 84 19.78 -8.30 7.87
CA GLY A 84 19.07 -9.48 7.34
C GLY A 84 18.94 -10.63 8.35
N LYS A 85 19.78 -10.64 9.38
CA LYS A 85 19.71 -11.63 10.49
C LYS A 85 18.80 -11.17 11.64
N LEU A 86 18.28 -9.94 11.59
CA LEU A 86 17.43 -9.39 12.63
C LEU A 86 16.03 -10.02 12.56
N ARG A 87 15.58 -10.61 13.67
CA ARG A 87 14.24 -11.19 13.79
C ARG A 87 13.24 -10.13 14.20
N ILE A 88 12.22 -9.91 13.36
CA ILE A 88 11.08 -9.05 13.67
C ILE A 88 10.23 -9.75 14.75
N GLY A 89 9.96 -9.07 15.86
CA GLY A 89 9.27 -9.65 17.04
C GLY A 89 10.19 -10.03 18.20
N GLY A 90 11.50 -9.77 18.09
CA GLY A 90 12.48 -9.94 19.17
C GLY A 90 13.33 -11.21 19.06
N GLN A 91 14.33 -11.34 19.93
CA GLN A 91 15.38 -12.36 19.79
C GLN A 91 14.86 -13.81 19.85
N LYS A 92 13.80 -14.06 20.62
CA LYS A 92 13.18 -15.38 20.80
C LYS A 92 11.94 -15.61 19.94
N ALA A 93 11.61 -14.69 19.04
CA ALA A 93 10.46 -14.87 18.14
C ALA A 93 10.66 -16.11 17.26
N LYS A 94 9.57 -16.87 17.10
CA LYS A 94 9.49 -18.02 16.19
C LYS A 94 8.50 -17.67 15.07
N PRO A 95 8.70 -18.17 13.84
CA PRO A 95 7.73 -18.00 12.77
C PRO A 95 6.37 -18.57 13.18
N GLU A 96 5.30 -17.80 13.01
CA GLU A 96 3.92 -18.25 13.27
C GLU A 96 3.45 -19.25 12.20
N PHE A 97 3.94 -19.08 10.96
CA PHE A 97 3.60 -19.92 9.82
C PHE A 97 4.82 -20.73 9.36
N LYS A 98 4.56 -21.93 8.81
CA LYS A 98 5.59 -22.72 8.13
C LYS A 98 6.09 -21.97 6.89
N THR A 99 7.37 -22.14 6.54
CA THR A 99 8.01 -21.43 5.42
C THR A 99 7.25 -21.56 4.10
N MET A 100 6.73 -22.75 3.78
CA MET A 100 5.94 -22.95 2.56
C MET A 100 4.60 -22.19 2.58
N SER A 101 3.90 -22.20 3.71
CA SER A 101 2.65 -21.44 3.88
C SER A 101 2.91 -19.94 3.81
N TRP A 102 4.01 -19.45 4.39
CA TRP A 102 4.43 -18.06 4.31
C TRP A 102 4.76 -17.63 2.87
N PHE A 103 5.49 -18.46 2.13
CA PHE A 103 5.79 -18.19 0.73
C PHE A 103 4.52 -18.13 -0.14
N ALA A 104 3.58 -19.06 0.09
CA ALA A 104 2.29 -19.05 -0.59
C ALA A 104 1.47 -17.77 -0.29
N MET A 105 1.50 -17.29 0.96
CA MET A 105 0.84 -16.02 1.32
C MET A 105 1.47 -14.81 0.61
N LEU A 106 2.79 -14.75 0.51
CA LEU A 106 3.48 -13.68 -0.25
C LEU A 106 3.12 -13.71 -1.74
N PHE A 107 3.08 -14.91 -2.33
CA PHE A 107 2.71 -15.06 -3.73
C PHE A 107 1.25 -14.63 -3.97
N SER A 108 0.33 -15.04 -3.09
CA SER A 108 -1.08 -14.63 -3.16
C SER A 108 -1.27 -13.12 -3.00
N ALA A 109 -0.52 -12.49 -2.09
CA ALA A 109 -0.57 -11.04 -1.88
C ALA A 109 0.05 -10.25 -3.05
N GLY A 110 1.07 -10.81 -3.71
CA GLY A 110 1.80 -10.14 -4.80
C GLY A 110 1.24 -10.37 -6.20
N MET A 111 0.65 -11.54 -6.47
CA MET A 111 0.08 -11.90 -7.77
C MET A 111 -1.30 -11.26 -7.95
N GLY A 112 -1.33 -9.97 -8.26
CA GLY A 112 -2.56 -9.22 -8.49
C GLY A 112 -3.16 -9.40 -9.90
N ILE A 113 -4.30 -8.75 -10.12
CA ILE A 113 -4.98 -8.70 -11.44
C ILE A 113 -4.08 -8.16 -12.56
N GLY A 114 -3.09 -7.32 -12.22
CA GLY A 114 -2.14 -6.76 -13.16
C GLY A 114 -1.37 -7.83 -13.95
N LEU A 115 -0.97 -8.94 -13.32
CA LEU A 115 -0.25 -10.03 -14.02
C LEU A 115 -1.16 -10.79 -15.00
N LEU A 116 -2.45 -10.92 -14.70
CA LEU A 116 -3.40 -11.56 -15.61
C LEU A 116 -3.71 -10.68 -16.82
N PHE A 117 -3.77 -9.36 -16.62
CA PHE A 117 -4.04 -8.41 -17.69
C PHE A 117 -2.79 -8.16 -18.55
N PHE A 118 -1.68 -7.77 -17.93
CA PHE A 118 -0.43 -7.44 -18.63
C PHE A 118 0.35 -8.68 -19.06
N GLY A 119 0.23 -9.83 -18.39
CA GLY A 119 0.89 -11.07 -18.85
C GLY A 119 0.31 -11.65 -20.15
N VAL A 120 -0.88 -11.19 -20.57
CA VAL A 120 -1.45 -11.51 -21.89
C VAL A 120 -1.25 -10.35 -22.87
N ALA A 121 -1.25 -9.11 -22.38
CA ALA A 121 -1.12 -7.90 -23.20
C ALA A 121 0.32 -7.54 -23.58
N GLU A 122 1.29 -7.83 -22.71
CA GLU A 122 2.72 -7.65 -22.92
C GLU A 122 3.36 -9.04 -23.06
N PRO A 123 3.81 -9.44 -24.26
CA PRO A 123 4.45 -10.74 -24.48
C PRO A 123 5.84 -10.85 -23.83
#